data_AF-A0A2T3HS82-F1
#
_entry.id   AF-A0A2T3HS82-F1
#
_cell.length_a   1.000
_cell.length_b   1.000
_cell.length_c   1.000
_cell.angle_alpha   90.00
_cell.angle_beta   90.00
_cell.angle_gamma   90.00
#
_symmetry.space_group_name_H-M   'P 1'
#
loop_
_entity.id
_entity.type
_entity.pdbx_description
1 polymer ?
#
loop_
_entity_poly.entity_id
_entity_poly.type
_entity_poly.pdbx_seq_one_letter_code
_entity_poly.pdbx_strand_id
1 'polypeptide(L)'
;MPYMDEDINGFYKPENSQYHYVGVAQNKRKHRSADHMYLLDDYFMTFSSMPQGWFSHTPKMVLDSLNNQERMMLATLNVNGNAEYACRFIFNDGEKEAQLHGYVEVLGKDVYQCVMGNDISYQLPNGEKVNVQSSINQFDWLSLYTPTLKGEQVKTTAEQALCTINASGFYGVGFVNNNNQCVQQPEVYWSNGNRWVFSSKWSDYKYR
;
A
#
# COMPACT_ATOMS: atom_id res chain seq x y z
N MET A 1 14.34 37.39 0.94
CA MET A 1 13.06 37.43 1.68
C MET A 1 13.40 37.56 3.15
N PRO A 2 13.27 38.75 3.75
CA PRO A 2 13.74 38.99 5.10
C PRO A 2 12.66 38.62 6.12
N TYR A 3 13.08 37.78 7.07
CA TYR A 3 12.67 37.65 8.46
C TYR A 3 11.32 38.26 8.87
N MET A 4 10.39 37.39 9.27
CA MET A 4 9.33 37.76 10.19
C MET A 4 9.99 38.16 11.52
N ASP A 5 10.07 39.46 11.78
CA ASP A 5 10.29 39.99 13.11
C ASP A 5 9.09 39.60 13.99
N GLU A 6 9.35 38.81 15.03
CA GLU A 6 8.37 38.46 16.07
C GLU A 6 8.06 39.65 17.01
N ASP A 7 8.57 40.84 16.70
CA ASP A 7 8.39 42.07 17.48
C ASP A 7 7.34 43.05 16.92
N ILE A 8 6.35 42.55 16.17
CA ILE A 8 5.07 43.29 16.01
C ILE A 8 4.22 43.07 17.27
N ASN A 9 4.75 43.47 18.42
CA ASN A 9 4.06 43.58 19.70
C ASN A 9 3.15 44.82 19.75
N GLY A 10 2.47 45.14 18.64
CA GLY A 10 1.52 46.26 18.55
C GLY A 10 0.11 45.92 19.06
N PHE A 11 -0.17 44.66 19.37
CA PHE A 11 -1.52 44.19 19.76
C PHE A 11 -1.59 43.57 21.15
N TYR A 12 -0.47 43.46 21.86
CA TYR A 12 -0.48 42.93 23.22
C TYR A 12 -0.96 43.99 24.22
N LYS A 13 -2.17 43.81 24.74
CA LYS A 13 -2.68 44.54 25.91
C LYS A 13 -2.71 43.59 27.10
N PRO A 14 -2.28 44.02 28.30
CA PRO A 14 -2.34 43.20 29.53
C PRO A 14 -3.75 42.67 29.84
N GLU A 15 -4.76 43.43 29.42
CA GLU A 15 -6.20 43.14 29.53
C GLU A 15 -6.61 41.84 28.81
N ASN A 16 -5.86 41.46 27.77
CA ASN A 16 -6.13 40.28 26.94
C ASN A 16 -5.40 39.01 27.43
N SER A 17 -4.70 39.08 28.56
CA SER A 17 -3.99 37.93 29.15
C SER A 17 -4.90 36.72 29.44
N GLN A 18 -6.15 36.96 29.80
CA GLN A 18 -7.16 35.90 30.03
C GLN A 18 -7.62 35.19 28.75
N TYR A 19 -7.41 35.80 27.58
CA TYR A 19 -7.74 35.23 26.26
C TYR A 19 -6.52 34.60 25.58
N HIS A 20 -5.36 34.57 26.24
CA HIS A 20 -4.22 33.81 25.72
C HIS A 20 -4.63 32.36 25.61
N TYR A 21 -4.56 31.86 24.38
CA TYR A 21 -4.86 30.48 24.05
C TYR A 21 -4.08 29.58 25.02
N VAL A 22 -4.83 28.79 25.80
CA VAL A 22 -4.28 27.73 26.65
C VAL A 22 -3.31 26.93 25.77
N GLY A 23 -2.05 26.85 26.21
CA GLY A 23 -0.97 26.21 25.45
C GLY A 23 -1.46 24.93 24.81
N VAL A 24 -1.19 24.78 23.50
CA VAL A 24 -1.69 23.66 22.70
C VAL A 24 -1.38 22.36 23.43
N ALA A 25 -2.39 21.78 24.05
CA ALA A 25 -2.23 20.59 24.86
C ALA A 25 -1.83 19.45 23.92
N GLN A 26 -0.55 19.07 23.92
CA GLN A 26 -0.03 18.10 22.95
C GLN A 26 -0.76 16.76 23.04
N ASN A 27 -1.23 16.39 24.22
CA ASN A 27 -2.08 15.22 24.47
C ASN A 27 -3.48 15.29 23.82
N LYS A 28 -3.94 16.48 23.39
CA LYS A 28 -5.17 16.67 22.61
C LYS A 28 -4.93 16.62 21.09
N ARG A 29 -3.68 16.56 20.63
CA ARG A 29 -3.39 16.23 19.23
C ARG A 29 -3.76 14.77 19.04
N LYS A 30 -4.94 14.52 18.47
CA LYS A 30 -5.21 13.20 17.89
C LYS A 30 -4.16 13.00 16.80
N HIS A 31 -3.29 12.00 16.98
CA HIS A 31 -2.39 11.59 15.93
C HIS A 31 -3.23 11.33 14.66
N ARG A 32 -2.89 12.02 13.57
CA ARG A 32 -3.45 11.73 12.25
C ARG A 32 -3.17 10.25 11.97
N SER A 33 -4.22 9.48 11.69
CA SER A 33 -4.01 8.13 11.15
C SER A 33 -3.29 8.27 9.81
N ALA A 34 -2.23 7.50 9.61
CA ALA A 34 -1.48 7.46 8.36
C ALA A 34 -2.37 7.10 7.16
N ASP A 35 -3.57 6.56 7.40
CA ASP A 35 -4.51 6.10 6.39
C ASP A 35 -5.70 7.05 6.14
N HIS A 36 -5.79 8.17 6.84
CA HIS A 36 -6.93 9.09 6.69
C HIS A 36 -6.62 10.27 5.76
N MET A 37 -7.40 10.40 4.70
CA MET A 37 -7.39 11.51 3.74
C MET A 37 -8.49 12.53 4.13
N TYR A 38 -8.11 13.79 4.32
CA TYR A 38 -9.08 14.88 4.59
C TYR A 38 -9.62 15.46 3.29
N LEU A 39 -10.69 16.25 3.39
CA LEU A 39 -11.29 16.96 2.24
C LEU A 39 -10.25 17.77 1.42
N LEU A 40 -9.28 18.40 2.10
CA LEU A 40 -8.22 19.14 1.43
C LEU A 40 -7.24 18.22 0.70
N ASP A 41 -6.98 17.05 1.25
CA ASP A 41 -6.13 16.03 0.64
C ASP A 41 -6.83 15.44 -0.60
N ASP A 42 -8.13 15.15 -0.51
CA ASP A 42 -8.99 14.76 -1.64
C ASP A 42 -8.91 15.81 -2.76
N TYR A 43 -8.98 17.10 -2.42
CA TYR A 43 -8.84 18.19 -3.38
C TYR A 43 -7.48 18.19 -4.07
N PHE A 44 -6.38 18.04 -3.33
CA PHE A 44 -5.05 17.97 -3.93
C PHE A 44 -4.87 16.75 -4.84
N MET A 45 -5.46 15.61 -4.48
CA MET A 45 -5.43 14.41 -5.31
C MET A 45 -6.14 14.61 -6.66
N THR A 46 -7.10 15.53 -6.78
CA THR A 46 -7.74 15.84 -8.09
C THR A 46 -6.78 16.44 -9.12
N PHE A 47 -5.65 17.00 -8.68
CA PHE A 47 -4.59 17.51 -9.55
C PHE A 47 -3.43 16.52 -9.72
N SER A 48 -3.45 15.38 -9.02
CA SER A 48 -2.40 14.39 -9.15
C SER A 48 -2.49 13.71 -10.52
N SER A 49 -1.32 13.45 -11.08
CA SER A 49 -1.17 12.64 -12.29
C SER A 49 -0.93 11.16 -11.97
N MET A 50 -1.17 10.75 -10.72
CA MET A 50 -1.01 9.37 -10.28
C MET A 50 -1.87 8.43 -11.15
N PRO A 51 -1.27 7.34 -11.67
CA PRO A 51 -2.03 6.34 -12.41
C PRO A 51 -3.14 5.74 -11.55
N GLN A 52 -4.23 5.32 -12.19
CA GLN A 52 -5.38 4.73 -11.52
C GLN A 52 -5.29 3.20 -11.56
N GLY A 53 -5.59 2.53 -10.44
CA GLY A 53 -5.56 1.07 -10.36
C GLY A 53 -4.16 0.48 -10.54
N TRP A 54 -4.09 -0.66 -11.21
CA TRP A 54 -2.83 -1.32 -11.52
C TRP A 54 -2.10 -0.62 -12.68
N PHE A 55 -0.82 -0.29 -12.48
CA PHE A 55 -0.02 0.36 -13.50
C PHE A 55 1.42 -0.15 -13.49
N SER A 56 2.02 -0.28 -14.68
CA SER A 56 3.39 -0.74 -14.81
C SER A 56 4.39 0.27 -14.27
N HIS A 57 5.44 -0.25 -13.62
CA HIS A 57 6.55 0.56 -13.19
C HIS A 57 7.17 1.28 -14.39
N THR A 58 7.52 2.55 -14.20
CA THR A 58 8.25 3.34 -15.18
C THR A 58 9.39 4.07 -14.46
N PRO A 59 10.46 4.48 -15.16
CA PRO A 59 11.55 5.24 -14.54
C PRO A 59 11.13 6.58 -13.90
N LYS A 60 9.92 7.08 -14.23
CA LYS A 60 9.34 8.28 -13.59
C LYS A 60 8.74 7.99 -12.21
N MET A 61 8.44 6.72 -11.93
CA MET A 61 7.88 6.27 -10.66
C MET A 61 9.01 6.09 -9.64
N VAL A 62 9.37 7.18 -8.98
CA VAL A 62 10.37 7.22 -7.91
C VAL A 62 9.67 7.51 -6.60
N LEU A 63 9.75 6.59 -5.63
CA LEU A 63 9.04 6.71 -4.34
C LEU A 63 9.39 8.02 -3.61
N ASP A 64 10.65 8.46 -3.67
CA ASP A 64 11.10 9.69 -3.02
C ASP A 64 10.50 10.95 -3.64
N SER A 65 10.10 10.89 -4.91
CA SER A 65 9.51 12.02 -5.64
C SER A 65 8.02 12.21 -5.35
N LEU A 66 7.35 11.16 -4.85
CA LEU A 66 5.93 11.20 -4.51
C LEU A 66 5.70 12.08 -3.28
N ASN A 67 4.62 12.83 -3.29
CA ASN A 67 4.18 13.53 -2.09
C ASN A 67 3.50 12.55 -1.10
N ASN A 68 3.20 13.02 0.12
CA ASN A 68 2.62 12.16 1.16
C ASN A 68 1.24 11.61 0.78
N GLN A 69 0.41 12.36 0.08
CA GLN A 69 -0.94 11.90 -0.32
C GLN A 69 -0.84 10.84 -1.40
N GLU A 70 0.04 11.03 -2.37
CA GLU A 70 0.34 10.03 -3.40
C GLU A 70 0.85 8.74 -2.76
N ARG A 71 1.80 8.82 -1.82
CA ARG A 71 2.27 7.62 -1.09
C ARG A 71 1.14 6.90 -0.34
N MET A 72 0.19 7.64 0.23
CA MET A 72 -0.99 7.07 0.91
C MET A 72 -2.00 6.41 -0.04
N MET A 73 -1.94 6.73 -1.34
CA MET A 73 -2.79 6.10 -2.35
C MET A 73 -2.18 4.81 -2.91
N LEU A 74 -0.90 4.53 -2.69
CA LEU A 74 -0.34 3.23 -3.05
C LEU A 74 -0.82 2.17 -2.07
N ALA A 75 -1.28 1.04 -2.60
CA ALA A 75 -1.68 -0.09 -1.79
C ALA A 75 -0.48 -0.67 -1.04
N THR A 76 -0.71 -1.11 0.19
CA THR A 76 0.31 -1.73 1.05
C THR A 76 -0.20 -3.03 1.66
N LEU A 77 0.74 -3.91 2.00
CA LEU A 77 0.50 -5.08 2.83
C LEU A 77 1.42 -5.06 4.05
N ASN A 78 0.98 -5.70 5.12
CA ASN A 78 1.78 -5.82 6.33
C ASN A 78 2.77 -6.98 6.19
N VAL A 79 4.06 -6.66 6.15
CA VAL A 79 5.16 -7.64 6.17
C VAL A 79 5.93 -7.43 7.47
N ASN A 80 5.82 -8.38 8.39
CA ASN A 80 6.53 -8.36 9.68
C ASN A 80 6.36 -7.05 10.50
N GLY A 81 5.18 -6.41 10.41
CA GLY A 81 4.87 -5.17 11.11
C GLY A 81 5.11 -3.90 10.29
N ASN A 82 5.71 -4.01 9.10
CA ASN A 82 5.96 -2.89 8.20
C ASN A 82 4.92 -2.85 7.08
N ALA A 83 4.52 -1.64 6.69
CA ALA A 83 3.63 -1.44 5.54
C ALA A 83 4.46 -1.36 4.26
N GLU A 84 4.57 -2.49 3.56
CA GLU A 84 5.31 -2.58 2.31
C GLU A 84 4.38 -2.39 1.11
N TYR A 85 4.84 -1.73 0.05
CA TYR A 85 4.01 -1.45 -1.12
C TYR A 85 3.65 -2.72 -1.87
N ALA A 86 2.36 -2.91 -2.16
CA ALA A 86 1.87 -4.05 -2.90
C ALA A 86 2.24 -3.93 -4.39
N CYS A 87 2.63 -5.06 -4.97
CA CYS A 87 2.95 -5.16 -6.39
C CYS A 87 2.45 -6.47 -6.97
N ARG A 88 2.39 -6.53 -8.30
CA ARG A 88 2.14 -7.75 -9.04
C ARG A 88 3.09 -7.87 -10.22
N PHE A 89 3.34 -9.10 -10.67
CA PHE A 89 4.14 -9.38 -11.85
C PHE A 89 3.68 -10.67 -12.51
N ILE A 90 4.05 -10.86 -13.78
CA ILE A 90 3.81 -12.09 -14.50
C ILE A 90 5.03 -12.99 -14.34
N PHE A 91 4.79 -14.22 -13.87
CA PHE A 91 5.78 -15.28 -13.80
C PHE A 91 5.41 -16.37 -14.80
N ASN A 92 6.37 -16.82 -15.60
CA ASN A 92 6.19 -17.91 -16.54
C ASN A 92 6.87 -19.16 -15.98
N ASP A 93 6.08 -20.20 -15.70
CA ASP A 93 6.56 -21.47 -15.14
C ASP A 93 7.01 -22.49 -16.21
N GLY A 94 6.97 -22.09 -17.49
CA GLY A 94 7.26 -22.91 -18.66
C GLY A 94 6.02 -23.48 -19.35
N GLU A 95 4.90 -23.63 -18.63
CA GLU A 95 3.63 -24.13 -19.16
C GLU A 95 2.58 -23.03 -19.28
N LYS A 96 2.55 -22.10 -18.32
CA LYS A 96 1.58 -21.00 -18.23
C LYS A 96 2.21 -19.74 -17.65
N GLU A 97 1.55 -18.62 -17.94
CA GLU A 97 1.78 -17.37 -17.24
C GLU A 97 0.88 -17.29 -16.01
N ALA A 98 1.49 -17.07 -14.85
CA ALA A 98 0.82 -16.84 -13.58
C ALA A 98 1.06 -15.39 -13.15
N GLN A 99 -0.03 -14.64 -12.94
CA GLN A 99 0.06 -13.34 -12.28
C GLN A 99 0.23 -13.58 -10.78
N LEU A 100 1.35 -13.12 -10.22
CA LEU A 100 1.69 -13.23 -8.82
C LEU A 100 1.66 -11.87 -8.15
N HIS A 101 1.44 -11.88 -6.83
CA HIS A 101 1.33 -10.68 -6.02
C HIS A 101 2.32 -10.77 -4.86
N GLY A 102 2.94 -9.64 -4.54
CA GLY A 102 3.98 -9.54 -3.52
C GLY A 102 4.11 -8.13 -2.99
N TYR A 103 5.28 -7.82 -2.46
CA TYR A 103 5.64 -6.48 -2.02
C TYR A 103 6.89 -5.98 -2.74
N VAL A 104 7.06 -4.66 -2.80
CA VAL A 104 8.20 -4.03 -3.46
C VAL A 104 9.38 -3.97 -2.50
N GLU A 105 10.49 -4.58 -2.90
CA GLU A 105 11.79 -4.43 -2.28
C GLU A 105 12.59 -3.32 -2.97
N VAL A 106 13.21 -2.44 -2.17
CA VAL A 106 14.06 -1.34 -2.66
C VAL A 106 15.52 -1.80 -2.58
N LEU A 107 16.12 -2.12 -3.73
CA LEU A 107 17.50 -2.61 -3.82
C LEU A 107 18.53 -1.48 -3.90
N GLY A 108 18.08 -0.27 -4.20
CA GLY A 108 18.91 0.92 -4.35
C GLY A 108 18.09 2.12 -4.79
N LYS A 109 18.77 3.21 -5.14
CA LYS A 109 18.09 4.41 -5.64
C LYS A 109 17.43 4.11 -6.99
N ASP A 110 16.11 4.23 -7.04
CA ASP A 110 15.27 3.99 -8.23
C ASP A 110 15.37 2.55 -8.79
N VAL A 111 15.80 1.61 -7.93
CA VAL A 111 15.90 0.18 -8.26
C VAL A 111 14.94 -0.60 -7.37
N TYR A 112 13.90 -1.14 -7.99
CA TYR A 112 12.82 -1.82 -7.32
C TYR A 112 12.65 -3.23 -7.86
N GLN A 113 12.22 -4.15 -7.00
CA GLN A 113 11.89 -5.51 -7.38
C GLN A 113 10.63 -5.95 -6.65
N CYS A 114 9.70 -6.62 -7.34
CA CYS A 114 8.54 -7.20 -6.70
C CYS A 114 8.91 -8.61 -6.20
N VAL A 115 8.79 -8.83 -4.90
CA VAL A 115 9.17 -10.08 -4.23
C VAL A 115 8.00 -10.66 -3.45
N MET A 116 7.94 -11.99 -3.38
CA MET A 116 6.99 -12.69 -2.50
C MET A 116 7.54 -12.90 -1.08
N GLY A 117 8.78 -12.48 -0.82
CA GLY A 117 9.51 -12.72 0.43
C GLY A 117 9.92 -14.18 0.62
N ASN A 118 10.49 -14.48 1.79
CA ASN A 118 11.14 -15.77 2.05
C ASN A 118 10.20 -16.85 2.59
N ASP A 119 9.05 -16.45 3.13
CA ASP A 119 8.07 -17.39 3.71
C ASP A 119 7.05 -17.90 2.68
N ILE A 120 7.15 -17.45 1.43
CA ILE A 120 6.24 -17.81 0.35
C ILE A 120 7.04 -18.45 -0.78
N SER A 121 6.48 -19.52 -1.35
CA SER A 121 7.04 -20.25 -2.48
C SER A 121 5.99 -20.51 -3.54
N TYR A 122 6.40 -20.52 -4.80
CA TYR A 122 5.59 -20.96 -5.92
C TYR A 122 5.88 -22.43 -6.21
N GLN A 123 4.84 -23.24 -6.42
CA GLN A 123 4.98 -24.63 -6.82
C GLN A 123 4.92 -24.76 -8.35
N LEU A 124 6.02 -25.19 -8.95
CA LEU A 124 6.13 -25.48 -10.38
C LEU A 124 5.32 -26.74 -10.76
N PRO A 125 4.98 -26.93 -12.04
CA PRO A 125 4.27 -28.12 -12.52
C PRO A 125 4.96 -29.45 -12.20
N ASN A 126 6.29 -29.45 -12.09
CA ASN A 126 7.10 -30.62 -11.67
C ASN A 126 7.01 -30.92 -10.16
N GLY A 127 6.30 -30.08 -9.39
CA GLY A 127 6.13 -30.20 -7.94
C GLY A 127 7.19 -29.47 -7.10
N GLU A 128 8.25 -28.95 -7.73
CA GLU A 128 9.32 -28.19 -7.08
C GLU A 128 8.82 -26.85 -6.55
N LYS A 129 9.34 -26.41 -5.41
CA LYS A 129 9.00 -25.12 -4.79
C LYS A 129 10.14 -24.14 -4.98
N VAL A 130 9.85 -23.02 -5.61
CA VAL A 130 10.81 -21.97 -5.93
C VAL A 130 10.38 -20.65 -5.32
N ASN A 131 11.35 -19.86 -4.87
CA ASN A 131 11.08 -18.46 -4.55
C ASN A 131 11.14 -17.66 -5.86
N VAL A 132 10.12 -16.85 -6.09
CA VAL A 132 9.94 -16.12 -7.35
C VAL A 132 9.88 -14.63 -7.07
N GLN A 133 10.48 -13.89 -7.98
CA GLN A 133 10.61 -12.44 -7.93
C GLN A 133 10.50 -11.91 -9.36
N SER A 134 10.05 -10.67 -9.50
CA SER A 134 10.02 -10.00 -10.79
C SER A 134 11.44 -9.74 -11.29
N SER A 135 11.58 -9.48 -12.59
CA SER A 135 12.77 -8.76 -13.08
C SER A 135 12.81 -7.36 -12.47
N ILE A 136 14.01 -6.77 -12.36
CA ILE A 136 14.22 -5.43 -11.82
C ILE A 136 13.36 -4.43 -12.60
N ASN A 137 12.60 -3.60 -11.89
CA ASN A 137 11.75 -2.56 -12.45
C ASN A 137 10.70 -3.06 -13.47
N GLN A 138 10.41 -4.36 -13.52
CA GLN A 138 9.41 -4.98 -14.40
C GLN A 138 8.30 -5.62 -13.58
N PHE A 139 7.44 -4.77 -13.02
CA PHE A 139 6.26 -5.17 -12.25
C PHE A 139 5.21 -4.04 -12.31
N ASP A 140 4.01 -4.32 -11.85
CA ASP A 140 2.96 -3.32 -11.70
C ASP A 140 2.78 -2.94 -10.22
N TRP A 141 2.57 -1.64 -9.99
CA TRP A 141 2.14 -1.06 -8.72
C TRP A 141 0.62 -1.04 -8.65
N LEU A 142 0.07 -0.97 -7.44
CA LEU A 142 -1.36 -0.73 -7.23
C LEU A 142 -1.59 0.65 -6.63
N SER A 143 -2.22 1.52 -7.41
CA SER A 143 -2.82 2.76 -6.93
C SER A 143 -4.28 2.51 -6.54
N LEU A 144 -4.62 2.91 -5.32
CA LEU A 144 -5.98 2.97 -4.80
C LEU A 144 -6.69 4.27 -5.21
N TYR A 145 -6.00 5.19 -5.89
CA TYR A 145 -6.64 6.40 -6.42
C TYR A 145 -7.38 6.08 -7.71
N THR A 146 -8.71 5.90 -7.59
CA THR A 146 -9.61 5.74 -8.74
C THR A 146 -10.93 6.43 -8.42
N PRO A 147 -11.06 7.76 -8.70
CA PRO A 147 -12.22 8.55 -8.27
C PRO A 147 -13.58 7.99 -8.71
N THR A 148 -13.63 7.35 -9.88
CA THR A 148 -14.85 6.76 -10.44
C THR A 148 -15.30 5.49 -9.71
N LEU A 149 -14.40 4.81 -9.00
CA LEU A 149 -14.64 3.55 -8.30
C LEU A 149 -14.50 3.68 -6.77
N LYS A 150 -14.55 4.91 -6.24
CA LYS A 150 -14.34 5.19 -4.81
C LYS A 150 -15.22 4.31 -3.91
N GLY A 151 -14.58 3.59 -2.99
CA GLY A 151 -15.23 2.66 -2.06
C GLY A 151 -15.45 1.25 -2.61
N GLU A 152 -15.27 1.03 -3.91
CA GLU A 152 -15.33 -0.31 -4.50
C GLU A 152 -14.07 -1.12 -4.19
N GLN A 153 -14.23 -2.44 -4.16
CA GLN A 153 -13.13 -3.36 -3.95
C GLN A 153 -12.26 -3.47 -5.20
N VAL A 154 -10.95 -3.51 -5.01
CA VAL A 154 -10.02 -3.81 -6.10
C VAL A 154 -10.20 -5.29 -6.47
N LYS A 155 -10.49 -5.56 -7.73
CA LYS A 155 -10.70 -6.92 -8.25
C LYS A 155 -9.63 -7.30 -9.27
N THR A 156 -9.47 -8.60 -9.48
CA THR A 156 -8.72 -9.17 -10.59
C THR A 156 -9.50 -9.08 -11.90
N THR A 157 -8.85 -9.40 -13.01
CA THR A 157 -9.49 -9.57 -14.32
C THR A 157 -10.57 -10.66 -14.34
N ALA A 158 -10.49 -11.60 -13.40
CA ALA A 158 -11.49 -12.65 -13.17
C ALA A 158 -12.58 -12.23 -12.17
N GLU A 159 -12.72 -10.93 -11.87
CA GLU A 159 -13.71 -10.35 -10.95
C GLU A 159 -13.59 -10.83 -9.50
N GLN A 160 -12.44 -11.39 -9.09
CA GLN A 160 -12.21 -11.80 -7.71
C GLN A 160 -11.68 -10.62 -6.90
N ALA A 161 -12.32 -10.30 -5.78
CA ALA A 161 -11.88 -9.23 -4.89
C ALA A 161 -10.54 -9.57 -4.24
N LEU A 162 -9.61 -8.61 -4.24
CA LEU A 162 -8.30 -8.74 -3.63
C LEU A 162 -8.38 -8.49 -2.12
N CYS A 163 -7.58 -9.26 -1.39
CA CYS A 163 -7.43 -9.12 0.05
C CYS A 163 -5.96 -9.20 0.47
N THR A 164 -5.66 -8.63 1.63
CA THR A 164 -4.34 -8.67 2.27
C THR A 164 -4.46 -9.16 3.71
N ILE A 165 -3.44 -9.86 4.17
CA ILE A 165 -3.42 -10.45 5.51
C ILE A 165 -2.93 -9.44 6.55
N ASN A 166 -3.66 -9.32 7.65
CA ASN A 166 -3.30 -8.52 8.83
C ASN A 166 -3.01 -9.41 10.05
N ALA A 167 -2.89 -10.71 9.85
CA ALA A 167 -2.57 -11.67 10.90
C ALA A 167 -1.07 -11.66 11.19
N SER A 168 -0.70 -11.55 12.47
CA SER A 168 0.70 -11.62 12.90
C SER A 168 1.36 -12.93 12.41
N GLY A 169 2.57 -12.80 11.85
CA GLY A 169 3.35 -13.93 11.36
C GLY A 169 2.95 -14.45 9.98
N PHE A 170 2.00 -13.78 9.31
CA PHE A 170 1.63 -14.06 7.92
C PHE A 170 1.61 -12.75 7.14
N TYR A 171 1.93 -12.85 5.85
CA TYR A 171 1.80 -11.75 4.92
C TYR A 171 1.44 -12.29 3.54
N GLY A 172 0.94 -11.41 2.68
CA GLY A 172 0.64 -11.74 1.30
C GLY A 172 -0.70 -11.19 0.84
N VAL A 173 -0.85 -11.18 -0.47
CA VAL A 173 -2.08 -10.80 -1.16
C VAL A 173 -2.76 -12.06 -1.67
N GLY A 174 -4.07 -12.14 -1.50
CA GLY A 174 -4.90 -13.24 -1.96
C GLY A 174 -6.23 -12.75 -2.51
N PHE A 175 -7.18 -13.66 -2.57
CA PHE A 175 -8.51 -13.40 -3.13
C PHE A 175 -9.60 -13.76 -2.14
N VAL A 176 -10.71 -13.04 -2.18
CA VAL A 176 -11.89 -13.36 -1.39
C VAL A 176 -12.68 -14.47 -2.08
N ASN A 177 -12.90 -15.58 -1.41
CA ASN A 177 -13.70 -16.70 -1.92
C ASN A 177 -15.20 -16.53 -1.61
N ASN A 178 -16.03 -17.46 -2.09
CA ASN A 178 -17.48 -17.47 -1.87
C ASN A 178 -17.90 -17.56 -0.39
N ASN A 179 -17.00 -18.01 0.49
CA ASN A 179 -17.22 -18.09 1.93
C ASN A 179 -16.77 -16.82 2.68
N ASN A 180 -16.45 -15.74 1.96
CA ASN A 180 -15.91 -14.49 2.49
C ASN A 180 -14.61 -14.69 3.29
N GLN A 181 -13.73 -15.56 2.78
CA GLN A 181 -12.41 -15.82 3.34
C GLN A 181 -11.35 -15.31 2.39
N CYS A 182 -10.29 -14.73 2.93
CA CYS A 182 -9.09 -14.42 2.16
C CYS A 182 -8.29 -15.71 1.97
N VAL A 183 -8.13 -16.12 0.71
CA VAL A 183 -7.40 -17.34 0.33
C VAL A 183 -6.17 -17.02 -0.49
N GLN A 184 -5.10 -17.77 -0.24
CA GLN A 184 -3.88 -17.72 -1.04
C GLN A 184 -4.12 -18.27 -2.45
N GLN A 185 -3.38 -17.77 -3.43
CA GLN A 185 -3.41 -18.28 -4.80
C GLN A 185 -3.06 -19.78 -4.85
N PRO A 186 -3.71 -20.59 -5.71
CA PRO A 186 -3.59 -22.05 -5.64
C PRO A 186 -2.16 -22.60 -5.77
N GLU A 187 -1.32 -21.98 -6.60
CA GLU A 187 0.07 -22.39 -6.85
C GLU A 187 1.07 -21.85 -5.83
N VAL A 188 0.61 -21.03 -4.88
CA VAL A 188 1.46 -20.33 -3.93
C VAL A 188 1.30 -20.94 -2.54
N TYR A 189 2.41 -21.27 -1.89
CA TYR A 189 2.48 -21.98 -0.62
C TYR A 189 3.27 -21.19 0.42
N TRP A 190 2.83 -21.28 1.67
CA TRP A 190 3.60 -20.81 2.81
C TRP A 190 4.77 -21.75 3.13
N SER A 191 5.75 -21.29 3.92
CA SER A 191 6.97 -22.00 4.28
C SER A 191 6.73 -23.35 4.97
N ASN A 192 5.59 -23.52 5.64
CA ASN A 192 5.16 -24.79 6.24
C ASN A 192 4.58 -25.79 5.21
N GLY A 193 4.58 -25.44 3.94
CA GLY A 193 4.10 -26.25 2.83
C GLY A 193 2.59 -26.24 2.63
N ASN A 194 1.84 -25.51 3.44
CA ASN A 194 0.39 -25.35 3.33
C ASN A 194 0.03 -24.00 2.72
N ARG A 195 -1.19 -23.91 2.19
CA ARG A 195 -1.80 -22.62 1.82
C ARG A 195 -2.50 -22.03 3.03
N TRP A 196 -2.38 -20.73 3.21
CA TRP A 196 -3.16 -20.06 4.23
C TRP A 196 -4.58 -19.74 3.73
N VAL A 197 -5.52 -19.76 4.67
CA VAL A 197 -6.92 -19.34 4.49
C VAL A 197 -7.34 -18.62 5.75
N PHE A 198 -7.82 -17.39 5.62
CA PHE A 198 -8.20 -16.55 6.74
C PHE A 198 -9.67 -16.12 6.64
N SER A 199 -10.52 -16.57 7.57
CA SER A 199 -11.89 -16.07 7.71
C SER A 199 -11.96 -14.70 8.41
N SER A 200 -10.90 -14.31 9.11
CA SER A 200 -10.78 -13.03 9.83
C SER A 200 -9.31 -12.59 9.84
N LYS A 201 -9.02 -11.36 10.31
CA LYS A 201 -7.67 -10.77 10.31
C LYS A 201 -7.09 -10.58 8.91
N TRP A 202 -7.96 -10.20 7.97
CA TRP A 202 -7.61 -9.76 6.63
C TRP A 202 -8.37 -8.46 6.33
N SER A 203 -7.88 -7.69 5.36
CA SER A 203 -8.54 -6.49 4.84
C SER A 203 -8.67 -6.58 3.33
N ASP A 204 -9.72 -6.00 2.77
CA ASP A 204 -9.84 -5.79 1.34
C ASP A 204 -9.10 -4.54 0.90
N TYR A 205 -8.64 -4.54 -0.34
CA TYR A 205 -8.21 -3.31 -1.00
C TYR A 205 -9.43 -2.58 -1.54
N LYS A 206 -9.59 -1.31 -1.20
CA LYS A 206 -10.65 -0.45 -1.73
C LYS A 206 -10.07 0.80 -2.36
N TYR A 207 -10.67 1.23 -3.46
CA TYR A 207 -10.34 2.52 -4.06
C TYR A 207 -10.81 3.67 -3.16
N ARG A 208 -10.08 4.79 -3.20
CA ARG A 208 -10.25 5.96 -2.35
C ARG A 208 -10.63 7.22 -3.13
#